data_AF-A7ASR7-F1
#
_entry.id   AF-A7ASR7-F1
#
_cell.length_a   1.000
_cell.length_b   1.000
_cell.length_c   1.000
_cell.angle_alpha   90.00
_cell.angle_beta   90.00
_cell.angle_gamma   90.00
#
_symmetry.space_group_name_H-M   'P 1'
#
loop_
_entity.id
_entity.type
_entity.pdbx_description
1 polymer ?
#
loop_
_entity_poly.entity_id
_entity_poly.type
_entity_poly.pdbx_seq_one_letter_code
_entity_poly.pdbx_strand_id
1 'polypeptide(L)'
;MLDRAPNCEHVITMVLLLFFVQLILGICHVTADLPIHVLVKDVTGKWQFYLTKPLGGLDVMCGSSMPNTLEGNLKLGNYLDYLKSHYTLDRNFQLELSLDVIPYSDTSNKPNRYKWRALAVKDAAGKVVGRWTIVNDQGFEVLLDDSTRYFFYIRYTQNGDMFETDPNHTQIGWAYRPGNLSAAVTERRCAFASKVNALTPPQTTLVKLHTNVTEMFKQIDRSITNNGTSHGAIKSAHISPKRGLYPCECANKERLHFDDQLPVHFEWKTRATIPIVNQDSCGSCHAIASRYVLQSRFLIALERMSNRSPELEGILDELSHYTFDPKDVTDCSMYNQGCDGGYPYLMGKQMREFGILTTKNAGQQCTLLSTERRYFARDYGYVGGCHQCTACQGDALIMREILANGPVVTAIDAAVLTADYDGHIITSAEEGTNSGICDMEHHPILTGWEYTSHAVAIVGWGQEKVGARMIKYWICRNSWGQNWGINGHFKIERGKNAYGIESEAVFIDPDFSKFAQEPAASFLHTIHHH
;
A
#
# COMPACT_ATOMS: atom_id res chain seq x y z
N MET A 1 -19.21 69.09 -12.31
CA MET A 1 -20.61 68.66 -12.13
C MET A 1 -20.64 67.16 -12.31
N LEU A 2 -21.37 66.49 -11.44
CA LEU A 2 -21.59 65.05 -11.32
C LEU A 2 -21.46 64.25 -12.62
N ASP A 3 -20.60 63.23 -12.63
CA ASP A 3 -20.82 62.07 -13.50
C ASP A 3 -20.52 60.76 -12.76
N ARG A 4 -21.45 59.84 -12.96
CA ARG A 4 -21.70 58.61 -12.20
C ARG A 4 -20.59 57.57 -12.43
N ALA A 5 -20.20 56.90 -11.34
CA ALA A 5 -19.46 55.64 -11.40
C ALA A 5 -20.31 54.55 -12.08
N PRO A 6 -19.76 53.76 -13.03
CA PRO A 6 -20.43 52.57 -13.54
C PRO A 6 -20.15 51.35 -12.63
N ASN A 7 -21.24 50.83 -12.06
CA ASN A 7 -21.51 49.44 -11.68
C ASN A 7 -20.33 48.54 -11.26
N CYS A 8 -20.05 48.55 -9.95
CA CYS A 8 -19.16 47.59 -9.28
C CYS A 8 -19.78 46.19 -9.12
N GLU A 9 -21.08 46.00 -9.43
CA GLU A 9 -21.75 44.70 -9.30
C GLU A 9 -21.42 43.71 -10.44
N HIS A 10 -21.12 44.18 -11.66
CA HIS A 10 -20.78 43.27 -12.77
C HIS A 10 -19.34 42.74 -12.70
N VAL A 11 -18.42 43.48 -12.08
CA VAL A 11 -17.03 43.02 -11.90
C VAL A 11 -16.94 42.00 -10.77
N ILE A 12 -17.69 42.17 -9.68
CA ILE A 12 -17.74 41.18 -8.57
C ILE A 12 -18.38 39.87 -9.03
N THR A 13 -19.41 39.94 -9.87
CA THR A 13 -20.05 38.74 -10.43
C THR A 13 -19.14 38.01 -11.43
N MET A 14 -18.37 38.72 -12.27
CA MET A 14 -17.38 38.10 -13.16
C MET A 14 -16.16 37.55 -12.41
N VAL A 15 -15.69 38.20 -11.35
CA VAL A 15 -14.57 37.71 -10.54
C VAL A 15 -14.97 36.49 -9.70
N LEU A 16 -16.21 36.46 -9.18
CA LEU A 16 -16.77 35.27 -8.51
C LEU A 16 -17.04 34.12 -9.50
N LEU A 17 -17.52 34.40 -10.72
CA LEU A 17 -17.65 33.37 -11.76
C LEU A 17 -16.28 32.89 -12.25
N LEU A 18 -15.27 33.74 -12.37
CA LEU A 18 -13.90 33.34 -12.73
C LEU A 18 -13.22 32.56 -11.60
N PHE A 19 -13.49 32.88 -10.33
CA PHE A 19 -13.06 32.07 -9.18
C PHE A 19 -13.77 30.71 -9.13
N PHE A 20 -15.07 30.65 -9.41
CA PHE A 20 -15.81 29.39 -9.52
C PHE A 20 -15.38 28.57 -10.74
N VAL A 21 -15.11 29.20 -11.89
CA VAL A 21 -14.63 28.53 -13.10
C VAL A 21 -13.17 28.08 -12.92
N GLN A 22 -12.33 28.78 -12.17
CA GLN A 22 -10.99 28.30 -11.78
C GLN A 22 -11.03 27.19 -10.71
N LEU A 23 -12.02 27.18 -9.82
CA LEU A 23 -12.25 26.03 -8.91
C LEU A 23 -12.74 24.79 -9.68
N ILE A 24 -13.53 24.97 -10.74
CA ILE A 24 -14.05 23.87 -11.57
C ILE A 24 -13.00 23.38 -12.59
N LEU A 25 -12.10 24.25 -13.07
CA LEU A 25 -11.01 23.90 -14.01
C LEU A 25 -9.75 23.33 -13.32
N GLY A 26 -9.74 23.24 -11.98
CA GLY A 26 -8.67 22.65 -11.19
C GLY A 26 -8.89 21.17 -10.82
N ILE A 27 -9.97 20.53 -11.28
CA ILE A 27 -10.22 19.11 -11.00
C ILE A 27 -9.41 18.28 -12.01
N CYS A 28 -8.12 18.11 -11.73
CA CYS A 28 -7.30 17.14 -12.43
C CYS A 28 -7.59 15.74 -11.86
N HIS A 29 -8.01 14.84 -12.74
CA HIS A 29 -8.43 13.48 -12.39
C HIS A 29 -7.23 12.58 -12.05
N VAL A 30 -7.19 12.07 -10.83
CA VAL A 30 -6.23 11.04 -10.41
C VAL A 30 -6.52 9.73 -11.16
N THR A 31 -5.54 9.23 -11.91
CA THR A 31 -5.50 7.93 -12.59
C THR A 31 -5.51 6.77 -11.58
N ALA A 32 -6.16 5.67 -11.96
CA ALA A 32 -6.42 4.53 -11.09
C ALA A 32 -5.41 3.39 -11.34
N ASP A 33 -5.27 2.50 -10.35
CA ASP A 33 -4.32 1.38 -10.34
C ASP A 33 -4.47 0.42 -11.55
N LEU A 34 -3.55 -0.56 -11.66
CA LEU A 34 -3.64 -1.61 -12.69
C LEU A 34 -5.01 -2.31 -12.67
N PRO A 35 -5.54 -2.74 -13.84
CA PRO A 35 -6.89 -3.27 -13.99
C PRO A 35 -6.95 -4.75 -13.60
N ILE A 36 -6.49 -5.05 -12.40
CA ILE A 36 -6.47 -6.38 -11.80
C ILE A 36 -7.53 -6.42 -10.71
N HIS A 37 -8.26 -7.53 -10.64
CA HIS A 37 -9.07 -7.84 -9.47
C HIS A 37 -9.06 -9.34 -9.20
N VAL A 38 -8.35 -9.74 -8.14
CA VAL A 38 -8.32 -11.10 -7.61
C VAL A 38 -8.62 -11.12 -6.11
N LEU A 39 -9.22 -12.22 -5.65
CA LEU A 39 -9.51 -12.47 -4.24
C LEU A 39 -8.52 -13.51 -3.67
N VAL A 40 -8.52 -13.69 -2.35
CA VAL A 40 -7.61 -14.63 -1.67
C VAL A 40 -7.86 -16.06 -2.15
N LYS A 41 -9.13 -16.44 -2.34
CA LYS A 41 -9.51 -17.73 -2.93
C LYS A 41 -8.92 -17.95 -4.34
N ASP A 42 -8.76 -16.88 -5.12
CA ASP A 42 -8.30 -16.96 -6.51
C ASP A 42 -6.78 -17.15 -6.56
N VAL A 43 -6.04 -16.64 -5.57
CA VAL A 43 -4.58 -16.79 -5.48
C VAL A 43 -4.17 -18.11 -4.82
N THR A 44 -4.99 -18.62 -3.90
CA THR A 44 -4.71 -19.88 -3.17
C THR A 44 -4.49 -21.06 -4.12
N GLY A 45 -3.55 -21.95 -3.74
CA GLY A 45 -3.28 -23.21 -4.44
C GLY A 45 -1.80 -23.41 -4.83
N LYS A 46 -1.56 -24.40 -5.68
CA LYS A 46 -0.21 -24.77 -6.15
C LYS A 46 0.23 -23.93 -7.35
N TRP A 47 1.40 -23.33 -7.23
CA TRP A 47 2.03 -22.49 -8.24
C TRP A 47 3.38 -23.06 -8.66
N GLN A 48 3.62 -23.09 -9.96
CA GLN A 48 4.91 -23.37 -10.58
C GLN A 48 5.65 -22.04 -10.79
N PHE A 49 6.84 -21.92 -10.20
CA PHE A 49 7.71 -20.75 -10.33
C PHE A 49 8.83 -21.04 -11.33
N TYR A 50 9.23 -20.01 -12.07
CA TYR A 50 10.37 -19.99 -13.00
C TYR A 50 11.25 -18.80 -12.67
N LEU A 51 12.53 -19.03 -12.40
CA LEU A 51 13.48 -18.00 -11.98
C LEU A 51 14.62 -17.89 -12.97
N THR A 52 15.08 -16.65 -13.19
CA THR A 52 16.33 -16.39 -13.91
C THR A 52 17.56 -16.72 -13.05
N LYS A 53 18.74 -16.77 -13.68
CA LYS A 53 20.02 -16.61 -12.98
C LYS A 53 20.05 -15.27 -12.21
N PRO A 54 20.88 -15.11 -11.16
CA PRO A 54 21.10 -13.81 -10.52
C PRO A 54 21.50 -12.77 -11.57
N LEU A 55 20.88 -11.60 -11.54
CA LEU A 55 21.10 -10.55 -12.54
C LEU A 55 22.07 -9.46 -12.07
N GLY A 56 22.22 -9.26 -10.75
CA GLY A 56 23.07 -8.20 -10.17
C GLY A 56 22.54 -6.79 -10.47
N GLY A 57 22.79 -5.81 -9.59
CA GLY A 57 22.40 -4.41 -9.85
C GLY A 57 20.97 -4.03 -9.42
N LEU A 58 20.77 -2.72 -9.19
CA LEU A 58 19.48 -2.11 -8.82
C LEU A 58 18.64 -1.70 -10.05
N ASP A 59 19.25 -1.68 -11.22
CA ASP A 59 18.67 -1.33 -12.52
C ASP A 59 17.95 -2.49 -13.22
N VAL A 60 17.88 -3.66 -12.57
CA VAL A 60 17.17 -4.83 -13.11
C VAL A 60 15.66 -4.64 -13.01
N MET A 61 15.05 -4.26 -14.13
CA MET A 61 13.63 -3.94 -14.20
C MET A 61 12.71 -5.12 -14.52
N CYS A 62 13.27 -6.26 -14.94
CA CYS A 62 12.50 -7.46 -15.33
C CYS A 62 11.42 -7.19 -16.41
N GLY A 63 11.66 -6.20 -17.28
CA GLY A 63 10.71 -5.76 -18.30
C GLY A 63 9.69 -4.72 -17.84
N SER A 64 9.55 -4.46 -16.53
CA SER A 64 8.68 -3.41 -16.02
C SER A 64 9.18 -2.02 -16.45
N SER A 65 8.24 -1.12 -16.77
CA SER A 65 8.54 0.31 -16.85
C SER A 65 8.81 0.90 -15.46
N MET A 66 9.29 2.16 -15.45
CA MET A 66 9.51 2.95 -14.24
C MET A 66 8.99 4.38 -14.44
N PRO A 67 7.93 4.79 -13.74
CA PRO A 67 7.08 3.95 -12.88
C PRO A 67 6.42 2.78 -13.65
N ASN A 68 5.91 1.77 -12.94
CA ASN A 68 5.20 0.67 -13.58
C ASN A 68 3.93 1.21 -14.25
N THR A 69 3.68 0.88 -15.52
CA THR A 69 2.51 1.38 -16.26
C THR A 69 1.74 0.27 -16.94
N LEU A 70 0.45 0.53 -17.14
CA LEU A 70 -0.46 -0.35 -17.86
C LEU A 70 0.10 -0.73 -19.25
N GLU A 71 0.51 0.27 -20.03
CA GLU A 71 1.03 0.09 -21.38
C GLU A 71 2.38 -0.61 -21.38
N GLY A 72 3.22 -0.35 -20.37
CA GLY A 72 4.51 -1.02 -20.19
C GLY A 72 4.33 -2.52 -20.03
N ASN A 73 3.41 -2.94 -19.16
CA ASN A 73 3.11 -4.34 -18.89
C ASN A 73 2.51 -5.04 -20.11
N LEU A 74 1.55 -4.41 -20.81
CA LEU A 74 0.90 -4.99 -22.00
C LEU A 74 1.88 -5.24 -23.16
N LYS A 75 2.91 -4.40 -23.31
CA LYS A 75 3.93 -4.55 -24.36
C LYS A 75 4.79 -5.80 -24.22
N LEU A 76 4.86 -6.40 -23.03
CA LEU A 76 5.64 -7.61 -22.78
C LEU A 76 5.01 -8.86 -23.41
N GLY A 77 3.71 -8.82 -23.75
CA GLY A 77 3.01 -9.90 -24.44
C GLY A 77 2.91 -11.18 -23.59
N ASN A 78 3.52 -12.28 -24.05
CA ASN A 78 3.62 -13.49 -23.25
C ASN A 78 4.81 -13.38 -22.28
N TYR A 79 4.52 -13.10 -21.01
CA TYR A 79 5.52 -12.92 -19.95
C TYR A 79 6.53 -14.07 -19.81
N LEU A 80 6.11 -15.33 -19.97
CA LEU A 80 7.04 -16.46 -19.88
C LEU A 80 7.97 -16.55 -21.10
N ASP A 81 7.44 -16.27 -22.29
CA ASP A 81 8.25 -16.26 -23.51
C ASP A 81 9.20 -15.05 -23.52
N TYR A 82 8.74 -13.89 -23.04
CA TYR A 82 9.59 -12.73 -22.80
C TYR A 82 10.73 -13.07 -21.84
N LEU A 83 10.42 -13.68 -20.70
CA LEU A 83 11.42 -14.07 -19.70
C LEU A 83 12.47 -15.03 -20.29
N LYS A 84 12.04 -16.04 -21.08
CA LYS A 84 12.92 -17.01 -21.74
C LYS A 84 13.79 -16.40 -22.85
N SER A 85 13.30 -15.37 -23.53
CA SER A 85 14.01 -14.72 -24.65
C SER A 85 15.01 -13.67 -24.19
N HIS A 86 14.76 -13.01 -23.05
CA HIS A 86 15.59 -11.92 -22.56
C HIS A 86 16.52 -12.32 -21.42
N TYR A 87 16.23 -13.43 -20.73
CA TYR A 87 17.00 -13.89 -19.57
C TYR A 87 17.27 -15.38 -19.60
N THR A 88 18.38 -15.80 -18.97
CA THR A 88 18.68 -17.22 -18.78
C THR A 88 17.90 -17.75 -17.57
N LEU A 89 17.00 -18.70 -17.78
CA LEU A 89 16.34 -19.43 -16.70
C LEU A 89 17.34 -20.34 -15.96
N ASP A 90 17.23 -20.40 -14.64
CA ASP A 90 18.10 -21.17 -13.75
C ASP A 90 17.32 -22.30 -13.05
N ARG A 91 16.18 -21.95 -12.44
CA ARG A 91 15.43 -22.87 -11.57
C ARG A 91 13.95 -22.80 -11.85
N ASN A 92 13.29 -23.93 -11.63
CA ASN A 92 11.84 -23.98 -11.49
C ASN A 92 11.51 -24.89 -10.31
N PHE A 93 10.44 -24.55 -9.58
CA PHE A 93 9.98 -25.31 -8.42
C PHE A 93 8.51 -24.99 -8.15
N GLN A 94 7.86 -25.80 -7.32
CA GLN A 94 6.48 -25.58 -6.92
C GLN A 94 6.39 -25.16 -5.46
N LEU A 95 5.49 -24.21 -5.19
CA LEU A 95 5.03 -23.89 -3.85
C LEU A 95 3.50 -23.92 -3.82
N GLU A 96 2.95 -24.28 -2.66
CA GLU A 96 1.53 -24.13 -2.36
C GLU A 96 1.33 -22.88 -1.51
N LEU A 97 0.55 -21.94 -2.02
CA LEU A 97 0.00 -20.83 -1.25
C LEU A 97 -1.23 -21.36 -0.52
N SER A 98 -1.04 -21.74 0.74
CA SER A 98 -2.01 -22.47 1.54
C SER A 98 -2.78 -21.51 2.46
N LEU A 99 -4.02 -21.88 2.79
CA LEU A 99 -4.85 -21.14 3.75
C LEU A 99 -4.56 -21.55 5.20
N ASP A 100 -3.68 -22.52 5.42
CA ASP A 100 -3.27 -22.91 6.76
C ASP A 100 -2.70 -21.72 7.52
N VAL A 101 -3.20 -21.54 8.74
CA VAL A 101 -2.80 -20.45 9.62
C VAL A 101 -1.56 -20.86 10.40
N ILE A 102 -0.51 -20.04 10.30
CA ILE A 102 0.74 -20.19 11.04
C ILE A 102 1.02 -18.94 11.89
N PRO A 103 1.82 -19.05 12.95
CA PRO A 103 2.33 -17.87 13.64
C PRO A 103 3.10 -16.96 12.67
N TYR A 104 2.99 -15.64 12.84
CA TYR A 104 3.77 -14.69 12.06
C TYR A 104 5.27 -14.82 12.33
N SER A 105 5.65 -15.26 13.54
CA SER A 105 7.01 -15.64 13.97
C SER A 105 8.10 -14.55 13.86
N ASP A 106 7.73 -13.27 13.80
CA ASP A 106 8.68 -12.17 14.07
C ASP A 106 8.88 -12.01 15.58
N THR A 107 10.08 -12.37 16.04
CA THR A 107 10.51 -12.23 17.44
C THR A 107 11.47 -11.05 17.66
N SER A 108 11.85 -10.35 16.59
CA SER A 108 12.78 -9.22 16.64
C SER A 108 12.11 -7.94 17.17
N ASN A 109 10.79 -7.83 17.01
CA ASN A 109 10.01 -6.66 17.43
C ASN A 109 9.02 -7.02 18.57
N LYS A 110 9.57 -7.53 19.68
CA LYS A 110 8.81 -7.77 20.92
C LYS A 110 8.58 -6.42 21.61
N PRO A 111 7.32 -6.05 21.89
CA PRO A 111 6.30 -6.98 22.37
C PRO A 111 5.08 -7.21 21.46
N ASN A 112 4.99 -6.70 20.22
CA ASN A 112 3.64 -6.52 19.65
C ASN A 112 3.24 -7.49 18.53
N ARG A 113 4.19 -8.13 17.84
CA ARG A 113 3.88 -8.98 16.66
C ARG A 113 3.88 -10.48 16.92
N TYR A 114 4.28 -10.93 18.12
CA TYR A 114 4.42 -12.37 18.43
C TYR A 114 3.10 -13.16 18.40
N LYS A 115 1.95 -12.49 18.59
CA LYS A 115 0.60 -13.09 18.48
C LYS A 115 0.01 -13.02 17.07
N TRP A 116 0.67 -12.32 16.14
CA TRP A 116 0.15 -12.20 14.78
C TRP A 116 0.21 -13.54 14.05
N ARG A 117 -0.58 -13.65 12.99
CA ARG A 117 -0.77 -14.88 12.23
C ARG A 117 -0.57 -14.60 10.75
N ALA A 118 -0.16 -15.60 10.01
CA ALA A 118 0.06 -15.51 8.58
C ALA A 118 -0.52 -16.74 7.88
N LEU A 119 -0.65 -16.66 6.56
CA LEU A 119 -1.00 -17.78 5.71
C LEU A 119 0.27 -18.54 5.30
N ALA A 120 0.24 -19.86 5.37
CA ALA A 120 1.40 -20.71 5.15
C ALA A 120 1.77 -20.85 3.67
N VAL A 121 3.08 -20.90 3.40
CA VAL A 121 3.63 -21.38 2.13
C VAL A 121 4.17 -22.76 2.38
N LYS A 122 3.78 -23.73 1.55
CA LYS A 122 4.27 -25.12 1.65
C LYS A 122 5.07 -25.52 0.41
N ASP A 123 6.07 -26.36 0.60
CA ASP A 123 6.79 -27.00 -0.49
C ASP A 123 5.99 -28.17 -1.09
N ALA A 124 6.56 -28.85 -2.10
CA ALA A 124 5.94 -30.00 -2.75
C ALA A 124 5.69 -31.20 -1.81
N ALA A 125 6.41 -31.29 -0.68
CA ALA A 125 6.23 -32.32 0.34
C ALA A 125 5.18 -31.92 1.39
N GLY A 126 4.58 -30.73 1.29
CA GLY A 126 3.60 -30.21 2.24
C GLY A 126 4.21 -29.60 3.50
N LYS A 127 5.55 -29.45 3.56
CA LYS A 127 6.22 -28.80 4.68
C LYS A 127 6.06 -27.29 4.57
N VAL A 128 5.73 -26.63 5.67
CA VAL A 128 5.73 -25.15 5.75
C VAL A 128 7.16 -24.63 5.59
N VAL A 129 7.36 -23.72 4.65
CA VAL A 129 8.67 -23.13 4.27
C VAL A 129 8.64 -21.59 4.25
N GLY A 130 7.55 -20.99 4.70
CA GLY A 130 7.38 -19.55 4.74
C GLY A 130 5.94 -19.13 4.90
N ARG A 131 5.68 -17.87 4.53
CA ARG A 131 4.37 -17.22 4.61
C ARG A 131 4.07 -16.40 3.35
N TRP A 132 2.79 -16.15 3.10
CA TRP A 132 2.36 -15.31 1.97
C TRP A 132 1.23 -14.36 2.34
N THR A 133 1.05 -13.35 1.51
CA THR A 133 -0.09 -12.44 1.56
C THR A 133 -0.47 -12.02 0.14
N ILE A 134 -1.75 -11.80 -0.10
CA ILE A 134 -2.20 -11.00 -1.24
C ILE A 134 -1.81 -9.52 -0.98
N VAL A 135 -1.60 -8.75 -2.04
CA VAL A 135 -1.42 -7.30 -2.01
C VAL A 135 -2.69 -6.69 -2.59
N ASN A 136 -3.56 -6.20 -1.71
CA ASN A 136 -4.95 -5.82 -2.00
C ASN A 136 -5.66 -6.87 -2.89
N ASP A 137 -5.97 -6.50 -4.13
CA ASP A 137 -6.57 -7.34 -5.17
C ASP A 137 -5.70 -7.43 -6.44
N GLN A 138 -4.42 -7.09 -6.33
CA GLN A 138 -3.52 -6.88 -7.48
C GLN A 138 -2.54 -8.02 -7.72
N GLY A 139 -2.08 -8.66 -6.65
CA GLY A 139 -0.89 -9.49 -6.68
C GLY A 139 -0.65 -10.19 -5.37
N PHE A 140 0.49 -10.85 -5.23
CA PHE A 140 0.85 -11.53 -3.99
C PHE A 140 2.35 -11.47 -3.73
N GLU A 141 2.70 -11.51 -2.45
CA GLU A 141 4.07 -11.67 -1.98
C GLU A 141 4.23 -12.98 -1.20
N VAL A 142 5.31 -13.70 -1.50
CA VAL A 142 5.78 -14.89 -0.79
C VAL A 142 7.06 -14.52 -0.05
N LEU A 143 7.14 -14.82 1.25
CA LEU A 143 8.35 -14.70 2.06
C LEU A 143 8.73 -16.09 2.58
N LEU A 144 9.87 -16.60 2.13
CA LEU A 144 10.41 -17.87 2.60
C LEU A 144 11.24 -17.70 3.88
N ASP A 145 11.43 -18.79 4.62
CA ASP A 145 12.18 -18.83 5.88
C ASP A 145 13.63 -18.36 5.74
N ASP A 146 14.20 -18.47 4.54
CA ASP A 146 15.55 -18.01 4.22
C ASP A 146 15.63 -16.51 3.85
N SER A 147 14.54 -15.77 4.11
CA SER A 147 14.34 -14.35 3.81
C SER A 147 14.21 -13.99 2.34
N THR A 148 14.11 -14.97 1.43
CA THR A 148 13.82 -14.72 0.03
C THR A 148 12.37 -14.25 -0.13
N ARG A 149 12.19 -13.12 -0.81
CA ARG A 149 10.88 -12.55 -1.15
C ARG A 149 10.60 -12.70 -2.63
N TYR A 150 9.39 -13.10 -2.96
CA TYR A 150 8.89 -13.09 -4.33
C TYR A 150 7.66 -12.22 -4.39
N PHE A 151 7.62 -11.26 -5.31
CA PHE A 151 6.44 -10.44 -5.56
C PHE A 151 6.01 -10.53 -7.00
N PHE A 152 4.70 -10.64 -7.20
CA PHE A 152 4.07 -10.70 -8.52
C PHE A 152 2.77 -9.90 -8.55
N TYR A 153 2.57 -9.16 -9.63
CA TYR A 153 1.24 -8.79 -10.07
C TYR A 153 0.57 -9.96 -10.81
N ILE A 154 -0.75 -10.09 -10.70
CA ILE A 154 -1.52 -11.03 -11.50
C ILE A 154 -1.59 -10.54 -12.96
N ARG A 155 -1.64 -11.48 -13.89
CA ARG A 155 -1.75 -11.20 -15.32
C ARG A 155 -3.12 -10.59 -15.64
N TYR A 156 -3.13 -9.64 -16.57
CA TYR A 156 -4.32 -9.23 -17.27
C TYR A 156 -4.07 -9.14 -18.79
N THR A 157 -5.13 -9.21 -19.58
CA THR A 157 -5.13 -8.95 -21.03
C THR A 157 -6.13 -7.85 -21.36
N GLN A 158 -5.96 -7.19 -22.51
CA GLN A 158 -6.87 -6.14 -22.96
C GLN A 158 -7.64 -6.62 -24.20
N ASN A 159 -8.95 -6.37 -24.21
CA ASN A 159 -9.83 -6.57 -25.36
C ASN A 159 -10.75 -5.34 -25.53
N GLY A 160 -10.37 -4.45 -26.45
CA GLY A 160 -11.00 -3.14 -26.57
C GLY A 160 -10.81 -2.31 -25.30
N ASP A 161 -11.92 -1.82 -24.73
CA ASP A 161 -11.93 -1.03 -23.49
C ASP A 161 -12.05 -1.89 -22.21
N MET A 162 -12.06 -3.21 -22.36
CA MET A 162 -12.15 -4.14 -21.23
C MET A 162 -10.81 -4.82 -20.97
N PHE A 163 -10.52 -5.03 -19.69
CA PHE A 163 -9.39 -5.79 -19.21
C PHE A 163 -9.88 -7.09 -18.60
N GLU A 164 -9.20 -8.18 -18.87
CA GLU A 164 -9.52 -9.50 -18.34
C GLU A 164 -8.39 -9.95 -17.42
N THR A 165 -8.70 -10.14 -16.14
CA THR A 165 -7.77 -10.67 -15.13
C THR A 165 -7.67 -12.18 -15.27
N ASP A 166 -6.46 -12.70 -15.41
CA ASP A 166 -6.13 -14.12 -15.45
C ASP A 166 -5.48 -14.56 -14.13
N PRO A 167 -6.25 -15.11 -13.17
CA PRO A 167 -5.74 -15.49 -11.86
C PRO A 167 -4.82 -16.73 -11.88
N ASN A 168 -4.62 -17.36 -13.04
CA ASN A 168 -3.76 -18.54 -13.16
C ASN A 168 -2.31 -18.18 -13.53
N HIS A 169 -2.04 -16.94 -13.93
CA HIS A 169 -0.72 -16.51 -14.37
C HIS A 169 -0.33 -15.17 -13.74
N THR A 170 0.96 -15.00 -13.51
CA THR A 170 1.50 -13.71 -13.09
C THR A 170 2.03 -12.92 -14.27
N GLN A 171 2.27 -11.63 -14.05
CA GLN A 171 3.24 -10.89 -14.84
C GLN A 171 4.66 -11.36 -14.51
N ILE A 172 5.69 -10.77 -15.13
CA ILE A 172 7.06 -10.96 -14.65
C ILE A 172 7.19 -10.24 -13.31
N GLY A 173 7.54 -10.99 -12.28
CA GLY A 173 7.79 -10.51 -10.94
C GLY A 173 9.27 -10.51 -10.58
N TRP A 174 9.52 -10.29 -9.29
CA TRP A 174 10.86 -10.12 -8.75
C TRP A 174 11.10 -11.08 -7.59
N ALA A 175 12.25 -11.73 -7.60
CA ALA A 175 12.77 -12.44 -6.45
C ALA A 175 13.95 -11.66 -5.87
N TYR A 176 13.88 -11.39 -4.56
CA TYR A 176 14.85 -10.62 -3.82
C TYR A 176 15.30 -11.39 -2.59
N ARG A 177 16.61 -11.60 -2.45
CA ARG A 177 17.21 -12.09 -1.21
C ARG A 177 18.17 -11.03 -0.65
N PRO A 178 17.95 -10.54 0.59
CA PRO A 178 18.89 -9.61 1.21
C PRO A 178 20.29 -10.23 1.28
N GLY A 179 21.33 -9.48 0.92
CA GLY A 179 22.72 -9.91 1.12
C GLY A 179 23.09 -9.93 2.61
N ASN A 180 23.96 -10.86 3.02
CA ASN A 180 24.60 -10.78 4.33
C ASN A 180 25.64 -9.66 4.34
N LEU A 181 25.87 -9.01 5.49
CA LEU A 181 26.89 -7.97 5.68
C LEU A 181 28.30 -8.38 5.20
N SER A 182 28.58 -9.69 5.10
CA SER A 182 29.86 -10.25 4.63
C SER A 182 29.90 -10.61 3.14
N ALA A 183 28.76 -10.62 2.43
CA ALA A 183 28.65 -10.98 1.03
C ALA A 183 27.90 -9.86 0.31
N ALA A 184 28.65 -8.92 -0.25
CA ALA A 184 28.17 -7.67 -0.86
C ALA A 184 27.27 -7.83 -2.11
N VAL A 185 26.67 -9.00 -2.35
CA VAL A 185 25.84 -9.25 -3.52
C VAL A 185 24.42 -9.60 -3.07
N THR A 186 23.56 -8.58 -3.04
CA THR A 186 22.11 -8.76 -3.04
C THR A 186 21.72 -9.59 -4.27
N GLU A 187 21.06 -10.73 -4.06
CA GLU A 187 20.59 -11.56 -5.18
C GLU A 187 19.22 -11.07 -5.65
N ARG A 188 19.21 -10.41 -6.81
CA ARG A 188 17.97 -10.09 -7.56
C ARG A 188 17.83 -11.01 -8.76
N ARG A 189 16.61 -11.47 -8.98
CA ARG A 189 16.22 -12.28 -10.14
C ARG A 189 14.86 -11.82 -10.65
N CYS A 190 14.62 -12.06 -11.93
CA CYS A 190 13.28 -12.00 -12.47
C CYS A 190 12.60 -13.35 -12.29
N ALA A 191 11.29 -13.34 -12.10
CA ALA A 191 10.53 -14.54 -11.88
C ALA A 191 9.19 -14.50 -12.62
N PHE A 192 8.63 -15.67 -12.90
CA PHE A 192 7.28 -15.84 -13.40
C PHE A 192 6.62 -17.01 -12.67
N ALA A 193 5.31 -16.95 -12.42
CA ALA A 193 4.56 -18.03 -11.81
C ALA A 193 3.25 -18.34 -12.55
N SER A 194 2.87 -19.62 -12.54
CA SER A 194 1.60 -20.11 -13.10
C SER A 194 0.98 -21.20 -12.23
N LYS A 195 -0.35 -21.26 -12.12
CA LYS A 195 -1.04 -22.32 -11.39
C LYS A 195 -0.82 -23.70 -12.02
N VAL A 196 -0.59 -24.71 -11.19
CA VAL A 196 -0.31 -26.11 -11.63
C VAL A 196 -1.58 -26.81 -12.12
N ASN A 197 -2.72 -26.57 -11.47
CA ASN A 197 -4.02 -27.17 -11.81
C ASN A 197 -5.05 -26.07 -12.10
N ALA A 198 -4.75 -25.21 -13.06
CA ALA A 198 -5.65 -24.13 -13.47
C ALA A 198 -7.00 -24.68 -13.94
N LEU A 199 -8.09 -24.00 -13.59
CA LEU A 199 -9.42 -24.31 -14.13
C LEU A 199 -9.42 -24.12 -15.64
N THR A 200 -10.13 -25.01 -16.36
CA THR A 200 -10.35 -24.90 -17.81
C THR A 200 -11.85 -24.94 -18.10
N PRO A 201 -12.47 -23.85 -18.60
CA PRO A 201 -11.87 -22.54 -18.88
C PRO A 201 -11.46 -21.78 -17.59
N PRO A 202 -10.53 -20.82 -17.68
CA PRO A 202 -10.16 -19.97 -16.56
C PRO A 202 -11.38 -19.22 -16.01
N GLN A 203 -11.48 -19.08 -14.68
CA GLN A 203 -12.35 -18.05 -14.11
C GLN A 203 -11.61 -16.72 -14.25
N THR A 204 -12.18 -15.77 -14.98
CA THR A 204 -11.59 -14.46 -15.20
C THR A 204 -12.50 -13.36 -14.68
N THR A 205 -11.88 -12.27 -14.22
CA THR A 205 -12.61 -11.06 -13.81
C THR A 205 -12.47 -10.02 -14.90
N LEU A 206 -13.59 -9.49 -15.39
CA LEU A 206 -13.58 -8.36 -16.31
C LEU A 206 -13.54 -7.04 -15.54
N VAL A 207 -12.62 -6.17 -15.93
CA VAL A 207 -12.43 -4.84 -15.35
C VAL A 207 -12.60 -3.83 -16.46
N LYS A 208 -13.46 -2.83 -16.24
CA LYS A 208 -13.60 -1.70 -17.13
C LYS A 208 -13.12 -0.45 -16.41
N LEU A 209 -12.15 0.24 -17.00
CA LEU A 209 -11.70 1.52 -16.48
C LEU A 209 -12.74 2.58 -16.86
N HIS A 210 -13.24 3.33 -15.88
CA HIS A 210 -14.10 4.49 -16.13
C HIS A 210 -13.49 5.75 -15.52
N THR A 211 -13.74 6.89 -16.15
CA THR A 211 -13.39 8.21 -15.60
C THR A 211 -14.69 8.95 -15.30
N ASN A 212 -15.11 8.98 -14.03
CA ASN A 212 -16.23 9.84 -13.63
C ASN A 212 -15.73 11.28 -13.51
N VAL A 213 -16.40 12.22 -14.18
CA VAL A 213 -15.96 13.62 -14.30
C VAL A 213 -16.37 14.45 -13.06
N THR A 214 -17.34 13.98 -12.27
CA THR A 214 -17.90 14.70 -11.11
C THR A 214 -17.31 14.32 -9.77
N GLU A 215 -16.49 13.26 -9.69
CA GLU A 215 -15.89 12.81 -8.43
C GLU A 215 -14.41 13.16 -8.39
N MET A 216 -13.94 13.60 -7.22
CA MET A 216 -12.53 13.96 -6.97
C MET A 216 -11.56 12.77 -7.16
N PHE A 217 -12.08 11.54 -7.24
CA PHE A 217 -11.32 10.30 -7.43
C PHE A 217 -11.88 9.51 -8.62
N LYS A 218 -11.03 8.98 -9.52
CA LYS A 218 -11.51 8.07 -10.57
C LYS A 218 -11.93 6.75 -9.94
N GLN A 219 -13.18 6.35 -10.17
CA GLN A 219 -13.68 5.02 -9.81
C GLN A 219 -13.33 3.99 -10.89
N ILE A 220 -12.82 2.83 -10.49
CA ILE A 220 -12.76 1.64 -11.35
C ILE A 220 -14.08 0.91 -11.22
N ASP A 221 -14.87 0.85 -12.29
CA ASP A 221 -16.05 -0.03 -12.36
C ASP A 221 -15.58 -1.47 -12.58
N ARG A 222 -15.56 -2.26 -11.51
CA ARG A 222 -15.22 -3.68 -11.57
C ARG A 222 -16.48 -4.48 -11.86
N SER A 223 -16.63 -4.99 -13.09
CA SER A 223 -17.73 -5.89 -13.45
C SER A 223 -17.30 -7.34 -13.26
N ILE A 224 -17.57 -7.91 -12.09
CA ILE A 224 -17.22 -9.32 -11.82
C ILE A 224 -18.19 -10.23 -12.59
N THR A 225 -17.67 -10.96 -13.57
CA THR A 225 -18.44 -11.95 -14.33
C THR A 225 -18.14 -13.36 -13.82
N ASN A 226 -19.05 -13.95 -13.05
CA ASN A 226 -19.07 -15.39 -12.85
C ASN A 226 -19.94 -16.03 -13.95
N ASN A 227 -19.41 -17.02 -14.67
CA ASN A 227 -20.16 -17.89 -15.59
C ASN A 227 -20.98 -17.17 -16.70
N GLY A 228 -20.43 -16.13 -17.33
CA GLY A 228 -21.05 -15.50 -18.51
C GLY A 228 -22.27 -14.60 -18.20
N THR A 229 -22.68 -14.46 -16.94
CA THR A 229 -23.61 -13.41 -16.52
C THR A 229 -22.84 -12.12 -16.23
N SER A 230 -23.06 -11.11 -17.06
CA SER A 230 -22.57 -9.75 -16.84
C SER A 230 -23.33 -9.09 -15.70
N HIS A 231 -22.69 -8.95 -14.54
CA HIS A 231 -23.14 -7.99 -13.55
C HIS A 231 -22.62 -6.62 -14.00
N GLY A 232 -23.55 -5.74 -14.40
CA GLY A 232 -23.23 -4.41 -14.89
C GLY A 232 -22.31 -3.65 -13.92
N ALA A 233 -21.49 -2.76 -14.49
CA ALA A 233 -20.57 -1.84 -13.81
C ALA A 233 -20.98 -1.58 -12.36
N ILE A 234 -20.31 -2.26 -11.44
CA ILE A 234 -20.61 -2.15 -10.02
C ILE A 234 -20.01 -0.83 -9.57
N LYS A 235 -20.85 0.21 -9.53
CA LYS A 235 -20.58 1.41 -8.74
C LYS A 235 -20.21 0.97 -7.31
N SER A 236 -19.45 1.76 -6.56
CA SER A 236 -19.16 1.53 -5.13
C SER A 236 -20.42 1.20 -4.28
N ALA A 237 -21.63 1.44 -4.78
CA ALA A 237 -22.89 1.02 -4.17
C ALA A 237 -23.31 -0.47 -4.33
N HIS A 238 -22.62 -1.32 -5.12
CA HIS A 238 -23.12 -2.68 -5.44
C HIS A 238 -22.13 -3.85 -5.25
N ILE A 239 -20.95 -3.65 -4.63
CA ILE A 239 -20.11 -4.80 -4.26
C ILE A 239 -20.69 -5.38 -2.97
N SER A 240 -21.37 -6.53 -3.10
CA SER A 240 -21.99 -7.38 -2.06
C SER A 240 -22.20 -6.75 -0.67
N PRO A 241 -23.45 -6.69 -0.14
CA PRO A 241 -23.71 -6.01 1.13
C PRO A 241 -22.87 -6.59 2.27
N LYS A 242 -22.03 -5.74 2.85
CA LYS A 242 -21.21 -6.01 4.04
C LYS A 242 -22.07 -6.62 5.16
N ARG A 243 -21.65 -7.75 5.71
CA ARG A 243 -22.36 -8.44 6.82
C ARG A 243 -21.82 -7.99 8.18
N GLY A 244 -22.09 -6.72 8.53
CA GLY A 244 -21.69 -6.14 9.82
C GLY A 244 -20.46 -5.24 9.73
N LEU A 245 -19.47 -5.42 10.62
CA LEU A 245 -18.26 -4.58 10.69
C LEU A 245 -17.19 -4.93 9.66
N TYR A 246 -17.26 -6.12 9.07
CA TYR A 246 -16.36 -6.59 7.99
C TYR A 246 -17.22 -7.29 6.92
N PRO A 247 -16.70 -7.53 5.71
CA PRO A 247 -17.41 -8.28 4.68
C PRO A 247 -17.80 -9.68 5.12
N CYS A 248 -16.85 -10.42 5.70
CA CYS A 248 -17.11 -11.74 6.30
C CYS A 248 -17.65 -11.61 7.74
N GLU A 249 -18.42 -12.61 8.17
CA GLU A 249 -19.02 -12.62 9.50
C GLU A 249 -17.97 -12.78 10.61
N CYS A 250 -18.09 -11.95 11.65
CA CYS A 250 -17.11 -11.89 12.75
C CYS A 250 -17.40 -12.84 13.93
N ALA A 251 -18.51 -13.60 13.90
CA ALA A 251 -18.95 -14.42 15.03
C ALA A 251 -18.02 -15.62 15.29
N ASN A 252 -17.52 -16.26 14.22
CA ASN A 252 -16.71 -17.48 14.28
C ASN A 252 -15.21 -17.25 14.10
N LYS A 253 -14.75 -15.99 14.15
CA LYS A 253 -13.32 -15.68 13.96
C LYS A 253 -12.53 -16.01 15.23
N GLU A 254 -11.36 -16.59 15.06
CA GLU A 254 -10.44 -16.90 16.15
C GLU A 254 -9.78 -15.61 16.67
N ARG A 255 -10.38 -15.00 17.67
CA ARG A 255 -9.89 -13.74 18.24
C ARG A 255 -8.69 -13.98 19.16
N LEU A 256 -7.71 -13.10 19.06
CA LEU A 256 -6.57 -13.01 19.97
C LEU A 256 -7.00 -12.34 21.27
N HIS A 257 -6.54 -12.90 22.39
CA HIS A 257 -6.70 -12.32 23.72
C HIS A 257 -5.44 -11.54 24.11
N PHE A 258 -5.66 -10.38 24.70
CA PHE A 258 -4.60 -9.47 25.12
C PHE A 258 -4.86 -8.99 26.55
N ASP A 259 -3.85 -9.09 27.41
CA ASP A 259 -3.95 -8.80 28.85
C ASP A 259 -3.55 -7.35 29.19
N ASP A 260 -3.03 -6.61 28.22
CA ASP A 260 -2.65 -5.20 28.35
C ASP A 260 -3.84 -4.27 28.18
N GLN A 261 -3.83 -3.20 28.97
CA GLN A 261 -4.76 -2.09 28.83
C GLN A 261 -4.12 -0.99 27.99
N LEU A 262 -4.83 -0.57 26.94
CA LEU A 262 -4.40 0.53 26.08
C LEU A 262 -4.96 1.86 26.60
N PRO A 263 -4.23 2.96 26.47
CA PRO A 263 -4.73 4.27 26.86
C PRO A 263 -5.96 4.65 26.04
N VAL A 264 -6.87 5.43 26.65
CA VAL A 264 -8.11 5.87 26.01
C VAL A 264 -7.84 6.83 24.85
N HIS A 265 -6.86 7.72 25.04
CA HIS A 265 -6.35 8.65 24.03
C HIS A 265 -4.85 8.44 23.87
N PHE A 266 -4.39 8.44 22.63
CA PHE A 266 -2.97 8.34 22.35
C PHE A 266 -2.63 8.98 21.01
N GLU A 267 -1.51 9.67 20.98
CA GLU A 267 -0.88 10.20 19.78
C GLU A 267 0.61 10.37 20.08
N TRP A 268 1.47 10.02 19.14
CA TRP A 268 2.91 10.26 19.30
C TRP A 268 3.23 11.74 19.18
N LYS A 269 4.13 12.20 20.05
CA LYS A 269 4.76 13.51 19.92
C LYS A 269 6.24 13.30 19.73
N THR A 270 6.77 13.80 18.63
CA THR A 270 8.20 13.86 18.33
C THR A 270 8.69 15.30 18.43
N ARG A 271 10.00 15.50 18.53
CA ARG A 271 10.60 16.85 18.55
C ARG A 271 10.34 17.62 17.25
N ALA A 272 10.24 16.89 16.15
CA ALA A 272 10.02 17.44 14.82
C ALA A 272 8.55 17.34 14.41
N THR A 273 8.06 18.39 13.77
CA THR A 273 6.73 18.41 13.14
C THR A 273 6.91 18.15 11.65
N ILE A 274 6.51 16.96 11.19
CA ILE A 274 6.50 16.67 9.75
C ILE A 274 5.35 17.47 9.12
N PRO A 275 5.60 18.35 8.14
CA PRO A 275 4.58 19.21 7.54
C PRO A 275 3.53 18.41 6.76
N ILE A 276 2.26 18.83 6.85
CA ILE A 276 1.20 18.31 5.98
C ILE A 276 1.50 18.76 4.57
N VAL A 277 1.38 17.85 3.61
CA VAL A 277 1.59 18.15 2.20
C VAL A 277 0.27 18.10 1.44
N ASN A 278 0.26 18.74 0.29
CA ASN A 278 -0.76 18.54 -0.72
C ASN A 278 -0.21 17.62 -1.81
N GLN A 279 -0.94 16.55 -2.15
CA GLN A 279 -0.62 15.67 -3.27
C GLN A 279 -1.00 16.29 -4.62
N ASP A 280 -1.78 17.38 -4.59
CA ASP A 280 -2.35 18.05 -5.74
C ASP A 280 -3.09 17.05 -6.66
N SER A 281 -2.82 17.08 -7.96
CA SER A 281 -3.47 16.25 -8.96
C SER A 281 -2.88 14.85 -9.12
N CYS A 282 -1.75 14.57 -8.48
CA CYS A 282 -1.05 13.29 -8.59
C CYS A 282 -1.65 12.28 -7.61
N GLY A 283 -1.92 11.04 -8.06
CA GLY A 283 -2.38 9.91 -7.24
C GLY A 283 -1.33 9.32 -6.30
N SER A 284 -0.63 10.18 -5.58
CA SER A 284 0.56 9.85 -4.78
C SER A 284 0.27 9.66 -3.28
N CYS A 285 -1.00 9.48 -2.89
CA CYS A 285 -1.39 9.28 -1.49
C CYS A 285 -0.64 8.10 -0.85
N HIS A 286 -0.47 7.00 -1.58
CA HIS A 286 0.29 5.82 -1.16
C HIS A 286 1.76 6.18 -0.82
N ALA A 287 2.41 7.00 -1.64
CA ALA A 287 3.78 7.44 -1.42
C ALA A 287 3.89 8.44 -0.26
N ILE A 288 2.97 9.41 -0.20
CA ILE A 288 2.95 10.46 0.81
C ILE A 288 2.66 9.92 2.22
N ALA A 289 1.70 9.01 2.34
CA ALA A 289 1.37 8.40 3.63
C ALA A 289 2.51 7.48 4.11
N SER A 290 3.05 6.65 3.21
CA SER A 290 4.15 5.72 3.54
C SER A 290 5.43 6.43 3.96
N ARG A 291 5.81 7.52 3.29
CA ARG A 291 6.99 8.29 3.67
C ARG A 291 6.84 8.95 5.04
N TYR A 292 5.64 9.46 5.34
CA TYR A 292 5.35 10.06 6.64
C TYR A 292 5.49 9.02 7.75
N VAL A 293 4.97 7.81 7.52
CA VAL A 293 5.10 6.70 8.47
C VAL A 293 6.55 6.32 8.69
N LEU A 294 7.34 6.10 7.64
CA LEU A 294 8.76 5.76 7.79
C LEU A 294 9.52 6.86 8.55
N GLN A 295 9.32 8.13 8.19
CA GLN A 295 9.99 9.26 8.84
C GLN A 295 9.60 9.37 10.32
N SER A 296 8.31 9.27 10.62
CA SER A 296 7.80 9.33 12.00
C SER A 296 8.39 8.20 12.84
N ARG A 297 8.48 6.99 12.29
CA ARG A 297 9.04 5.83 12.98
C ARG A 297 10.54 5.95 13.22
N PHE A 298 11.30 6.54 12.28
CA PHE A 298 12.70 6.91 12.54
C PHE A 298 12.82 7.88 13.71
N LEU A 299 12.07 8.99 13.69
CA LEU A 299 12.10 10.00 14.76
C LEU A 299 11.75 9.39 16.11
N ILE A 300 10.64 8.65 16.20
CA ILE A 300 10.19 7.98 17.43
C ILE A 300 11.27 7.03 17.96
N ALA A 301 11.84 6.19 17.09
CA ALA A 301 12.84 5.23 17.50
C ALA A 301 14.13 5.91 17.97
N LEU A 302 14.62 6.93 17.26
CA LEU A 302 15.81 7.70 17.62
C LEU A 302 15.64 8.43 18.94
N GLU A 303 14.52 9.12 19.14
CA GLU A 303 14.25 9.88 20.37
C GLU A 303 14.14 8.98 21.60
N ARG A 304 13.71 7.73 21.44
CA ARG A 304 13.64 6.73 22.52
C ARG A 304 14.99 6.09 22.86
N MET A 305 16.01 6.23 22.02
CA MET A 305 17.35 5.72 22.33
C MET A 305 17.99 6.54 23.45
N SER A 306 18.40 5.88 24.54
CA SER A 306 19.06 6.55 25.67
C SER A 306 20.48 7.02 25.37
N ASN A 307 21.16 6.39 24.41
CA ASN A 307 22.49 6.75 23.95
C ASN A 307 22.53 6.67 22.42
N ARG A 308 22.84 7.78 21.77
CA ARG A 308 22.97 7.88 20.30
C ARG A 308 24.41 8.22 19.95
N SER A 309 24.94 7.56 18.92
CA SER A 309 26.23 7.95 18.34
C SER A 309 26.11 9.33 17.68
N PRO A 310 27.22 10.04 17.42
CA PRO A 310 27.19 11.29 16.67
C PRO A 310 26.52 11.16 15.29
N GLU A 311 26.66 10.00 14.65
CA GLU A 311 25.99 9.69 13.38
C GLU A 311 24.46 9.64 13.53
N LEU A 312 23.96 8.95 14.56
CA LEU A 312 22.51 8.87 14.83
C LEU A 312 21.92 10.21 15.27
N GLU A 313 22.68 11.05 15.97
CA GLU A 313 22.29 12.43 16.25
C GLU A 313 22.20 13.27 14.98
N GLY A 314 23.16 13.14 14.06
CA GLY A 314 23.11 13.80 12.76
C GLY A 314 21.90 13.39 11.92
N ILE A 315 21.53 12.11 11.96
CA ILE A 315 20.32 11.60 11.28
C ILE A 315 19.04 12.14 11.93
N LEU A 316 18.96 12.16 13.26
CA LEU A 316 17.82 12.75 13.97
C LEU A 316 17.66 14.22 13.58
N ASP A 317 18.77 14.95 13.49
CA ASP A 317 18.77 16.34 13.05
C ASP A 317 18.31 16.49 11.59
N GLU A 318 18.84 15.70 10.67
CA GLU A 318 18.45 15.70 9.26
C GLU A 318 16.95 15.44 9.10
N LEU A 319 16.42 14.37 9.70
CA LEU A 319 15.01 13.99 9.64
C LEU A 319 14.09 14.93 10.42
N SER A 320 14.64 15.81 11.25
CA SER A 320 13.89 16.88 11.92
C SER A 320 13.68 18.10 11.03
N HIS A 321 14.57 18.33 10.06
CA HIS A 321 14.56 19.53 9.21
C HIS A 321 14.13 19.25 7.77
N TYR A 322 14.33 18.03 7.29
CA TYR A 322 13.97 17.60 5.95
C TYR A 322 12.88 16.53 5.98
N THR A 323 12.16 16.39 4.87
CA THR A 323 11.17 15.32 4.66
C THR A 323 11.62 14.41 3.54
N PHE A 324 11.06 13.21 3.42
CA PHE A 324 11.33 12.36 2.26
C PHE A 324 10.69 12.90 0.97
N ASP A 325 11.38 12.81 -0.16
CA ASP A 325 10.91 13.30 -1.46
C ASP A 325 9.83 12.37 -2.02
N PRO A 326 8.59 12.85 -2.29
CA PRO A 326 7.56 11.99 -2.84
C PRO A 326 7.88 11.60 -4.30
N LYS A 327 8.64 12.40 -5.05
CA LYS A 327 9.02 12.14 -6.45
C LYS A 327 9.97 10.97 -6.61
N ASP A 328 10.83 10.74 -5.62
CA ASP A 328 11.77 9.61 -5.61
C ASP A 328 11.06 8.26 -5.64
N VAL A 329 9.76 8.21 -5.37
CA VAL A 329 8.96 6.98 -5.56
C VAL A 329 7.93 7.11 -6.68
N THR A 330 7.30 8.27 -6.88
CA THR A 330 6.35 8.42 -7.99
C THR A 330 7.02 8.29 -9.36
N ASP A 331 8.32 8.61 -9.45
CA ASP A 331 9.07 8.58 -10.71
C ASP A 331 9.93 7.31 -10.84
N CYS A 332 10.26 6.63 -9.74
CA CYS A 332 11.22 5.51 -9.70
C CYS A 332 10.64 4.13 -9.35
N SER A 333 9.34 4.02 -9.07
CA SER A 333 8.80 2.77 -8.55
C SER A 333 8.46 1.78 -9.67
N MET A 334 9.20 0.69 -9.77
CA MET A 334 8.77 -0.47 -10.57
C MET A 334 7.64 -1.28 -9.91
N TYR A 335 7.31 -0.97 -8.65
CA TYR A 335 6.26 -1.65 -7.89
C TYR A 335 4.96 -0.85 -7.77
N ASN A 336 4.92 0.39 -8.25
CA ASN A 336 3.76 1.27 -8.12
C ASN A 336 3.63 2.09 -9.41
N GLN A 337 2.45 2.67 -9.62
CA GLN A 337 2.07 3.31 -10.88
C GLN A 337 2.29 4.84 -10.86
N GLY A 338 3.14 5.32 -9.96
CA GLY A 338 3.50 6.73 -9.89
C GLY A 338 2.32 7.61 -9.52
N CYS A 339 1.96 8.56 -10.39
CA CYS A 339 0.75 9.37 -10.20
C CYS A 339 -0.55 8.63 -10.55
N ASP A 340 -0.45 7.43 -11.12
CA ASP A 340 -1.60 6.60 -11.48
C ASP A 340 -1.99 5.61 -10.37
N GLY A 341 -1.43 5.77 -9.17
CA GLY A 341 -1.78 4.98 -7.99
C GLY A 341 -0.66 4.04 -7.51
N GLY A 342 -0.99 3.22 -6.53
CA GLY A 342 -0.03 2.36 -5.83
C GLY A 342 -0.47 1.95 -4.43
N TYR A 343 0.32 1.07 -3.80
CA TYR A 343 -0.05 0.39 -2.57
C TYR A 343 0.97 0.63 -1.46
N PRO A 344 0.53 1.00 -0.23
CA PRO A 344 1.43 1.16 0.91
C PRO A 344 2.32 -0.05 1.21
N TYR A 345 1.82 -1.27 0.96
CA TYR A 345 2.60 -2.49 1.11
C TYR A 345 3.81 -2.52 0.14
N LEU A 346 3.58 -2.11 -1.12
CA LEU A 346 4.62 -2.04 -2.16
C LEU A 346 5.53 -0.82 -1.98
N MET A 347 5.08 0.23 -1.31
CA MET A 347 5.96 1.29 -0.80
C MET A 347 6.95 0.75 0.24
N GLY A 348 6.48 -0.09 1.18
CA GLY A 348 7.37 -0.79 2.11
C GLY A 348 8.41 -1.64 1.39
N LYS A 349 8.00 -2.36 0.34
CA LYS A 349 8.91 -3.11 -0.56
C LYS A 349 9.94 -2.20 -1.23
N GLN A 350 9.50 -1.10 -1.84
CA GLN A 350 10.39 -0.11 -2.46
C GLN A 350 11.41 0.41 -1.45
N MET A 351 10.96 0.81 -0.26
CA MET A 351 11.82 1.34 0.80
C MET A 351 12.79 0.29 1.34
N ARG A 352 12.43 -1.00 1.33
CA ARG A 352 13.34 -2.09 1.72
C ARG A 352 14.45 -2.30 0.70
N GLU A 353 14.09 -2.38 -0.57
CA GLU A 353 15.00 -2.81 -1.64
C GLU A 353 15.83 -1.66 -2.22
N PHE A 354 15.25 -0.46 -2.30
CA PHE A 354 15.85 0.71 -2.94
C PHE A 354 16.03 1.90 -2.00
N GLY A 355 15.27 1.97 -0.90
CA GLY A 355 15.28 3.11 0.01
C GLY A 355 14.72 4.39 -0.62
N ILE A 356 14.71 5.48 0.14
CA ILE A 356 14.13 6.77 -0.26
C ILE A 356 15.06 7.95 0.07
N LEU A 357 15.06 8.98 -0.77
CA LEU A 357 15.80 10.23 -0.58
C LEU A 357 15.06 11.27 0.27
N THR A 358 15.80 12.21 0.85
CA THR A 358 15.26 13.41 1.50
C THR A 358 15.15 14.58 0.51
N THR A 359 14.23 15.52 0.76
CA THR A 359 13.90 16.68 -0.09
C THR A 359 14.98 17.76 -0.15
N LYS A 360 16.18 17.50 0.37
CA LYS A 360 17.31 18.43 0.29
C LYS A 360 17.64 18.82 -1.15
N ASN A 361 17.32 17.96 -2.13
CA ASN A 361 17.54 18.17 -3.56
C ASN A 361 16.22 18.14 -4.37
N ALA A 362 15.19 18.84 -3.88
CA ALA A 362 13.90 18.95 -4.55
C ALA A 362 14.06 19.46 -6.00
N GLY A 363 13.83 18.58 -6.98
CA GLY A 363 13.94 18.91 -8.41
C GLY A 363 14.76 17.92 -9.24
N GLN A 364 15.48 16.99 -8.60
CA GLN A 364 16.17 15.93 -9.34
C GLN A 364 15.17 14.86 -9.82
N GLN A 365 15.24 14.54 -11.11
CA GLN A 365 14.51 13.41 -11.68
C GLN A 365 15.06 12.10 -11.11
N CYS A 366 14.18 11.11 -10.93
CA CYS A 366 14.50 9.77 -10.45
C CYS A 366 15.93 9.30 -10.72
N THR A 367 16.71 8.97 -9.69
CA THR A 367 18.03 8.32 -9.85
C THR A 367 18.21 7.19 -8.83
N LEU A 368 17.82 5.95 -9.19
CA LEU A 368 18.10 4.75 -8.38
C LEU A 368 19.59 4.50 -8.16
N LEU A 369 20.43 5.04 -9.05
CA LEU A 369 21.89 5.01 -8.98
C LEU A 369 22.47 6.28 -8.33
N SER A 370 21.64 7.08 -7.65
CA SER A 370 22.12 8.25 -6.92
C SER A 370 23.17 7.83 -5.90
N THR A 371 24.22 8.65 -5.80
CA THR A 371 25.22 8.54 -4.73
C THR A 371 24.74 9.22 -3.45
N GLU A 372 23.52 9.73 -3.39
CA GLU A 372 22.97 10.31 -2.18
C GLU A 372 22.58 9.25 -1.15
N ARG A 373 22.59 9.65 0.13
CA ARG A 373 22.15 8.80 1.23
C ARG A 373 20.67 8.47 1.05
N ARG A 374 20.35 7.17 1.02
CA ARG A 374 18.98 6.66 0.99
C ARG A 374 18.60 6.06 2.35
N TYR A 375 17.35 6.22 2.73
CA TYR A 375 16.77 5.69 3.97
C TYR A 375 15.98 4.43 3.66
N PHE A 376 16.21 3.36 4.42
CA PHE A 376 15.66 2.04 4.10
C PHE A 376 14.67 1.55 5.16
N ALA A 377 13.77 0.67 4.71
CA ALA A 377 12.92 -0.12 5.60
C ALA A 377 13.57 -1.48 5.91
N ARG A 378 13.69 -1.81 7.20
CA ARG A 378 14.20 -3.10 7.68
C ARG A 378 13.16 -4.20 7.56
N ASP A 379 11.89 -3.87 7.67
CA ASP A 379 10.79 -4.78 7.39
C ASP A 379 9.53 -3.99 7.05
N TYR A 380 8.56 -4.66 6.45
CA TYR A 380 7.23 -4.12 6.18
C TYR A 380 6.22 -5.27 6.13
N GLY A 381 4.96 -4.93 6.35
CA GLY A 381 3.88 -5.90 6.22
C GLY A 381 2.54 -5.35 6.67
N TYR A 382 1.50 -6.15 6.47
CA TYR A 382 0.17 -5.86 7.00
C TYR A 382 0.12 -6.09 8.51
N VAL A 383 -0.51 -5.18 9.22
CA VAL A 383 -0.84 -5.32 10.64
C VAL A 383 -1.75 -6.52 10.81
N GLY A 384 -1.36 -7.46 11.67
CA GLY A 384 -2.04 -8.76 11.83
C GLY A 384 -1.36 -9.91 11.09
N GLY A 385 -0.49 -9.60 10.12
CA GLY A 385 0.47 -10.52 9.49
C GLY A 385 0.24 -10.81 8.00
N CYS A 386 -0.97 -10.60 7.50
CA CYS A 386 -1.35 -10.64 6.08
C CYS A 386 -2.57 -9.74 5.82
N HIS A 387 -2.82 -9.42 4.54
CA HIS A 387 -4.00 -8.66 4.13
C HIS A 387 -5.27 -9.39 4.58
N GLN A 388 -6.24 -8.66 5.14
CA GLN A 388 -7.50 -9.20 5.69
C GLN A 388 -7.34 -10.13 6.91
N CYS A 389 -6.14 -10.33 7.45
CA CYS A 389 -5.89 -11.29 8.53
C CYS A 389 -6.13 -10.73 9.94
N THR A 390 -7.01 -9.74 10.07
CA THR A 390 -7.23 -9.04 11.34
C THR A 390 -8.13 -9.80 12.31
N ALA A 391 -8.80 -10.87 11.86
CA ALA A 391 -9.79 -11.62 12.64
C ALA A 391 -10.87 -10.74 13.30
N CYS A 392 -11.26 -9.67 12.61
CA CYS A 392 -12.17 -8.63 13.10
C CYS A 392 -11.67 -7.90 14.37
N GLN A 393 -10.36 -7.77 14.54
CA GLN A 393 -9.70 -7.06 15.64
C GLN A 393 -8.72 -6.00 15.12
N GLY A 394 -9.00 -5.42 13.95
CA GLY A 394 -8.13 -4.44 13.33
C GLY A 394 -7.79 -3.29 14.27
N ASP A 395 -8.75 -2.80 15.05
CA ASP A 395 -8.51 -1.75 16.04
C ASP A 395 -7.50 -2.12 17.12
N ALA A 396 -7.68 -3.27 17.77
CA ALA A 396 -6.81 -3.75 18.83
C ALA A 396 -5.37 -4.02 18.32
N LEU A 397 -5.23 -4.50 17.09
CA LEU A 397 -3.94 -4.76 16.45
C LEU A 397 -3.23 -3.47 16.04
N ILE A 398 -3.96 -2.54 15.40
CA ILE A 398 -3.44 -1.26 14.95
C ILE A 398 -3.03 -0.38 16.13
N MET A 399 -3.86 -0.28 17.17
CA MET A 399 -3.52 0.52 18.37
C MET A 399 -2.21 0.04 19.01
N ARG A 400 -2.01 -1.29 19.10
CA ARG A 400 -0.76 -1.86 19.64
C ARG A 400 0.42 -1.56 18.74
N GLU A 401 0.29 -1.76 17.44
CA GLU A 401 1.37 -1.43 16.51
C GLU A 401 1.77 0.05 16.61
N ILE A 402 0.78 0.96 16.68
CA ILE A 402 1.03 2.38 16.87
C ILE A 402 1.71 2.64 18.22
N LEU A 403 1.20 2.10 19.32
CA LEU A 403 1.74 2.32 20.67
C LEU A 403 3.20 1.90 20.81
N ALA A 404 3.63 0.81 20.17
CA ALA A 404 5.02 0.37 20.27
C ALA A 404 5.93 1.05 19.27
N ASN A 405 5.48 1.24 18.02
CA ASN A 405 6.38 1.47 16.90
C ASN A 405 6.15 2.81 16.19
N GLY A 406 5.01 3.46 16.40
CA GLY A 406 4.64 4.68 15.68
C GLY A 406 3.55 4.47 14.63
N PRO A 407 3.16 5.54 13.92
CA PRO A 407 2.04 5.54 12.96
C PRO A 407 2.07 4.38 11.97
N VAL A 408 0.90 4.03 11.43
CA VAL A 408 0.76 3.04 10.33
C VAL A 408 0.11 3.71 9.13
N VAL A 409 0.39 3.19 7.94
CA VAL A 409 -0.37 3.57 6.74
C VAL A 409 -1.62 2.71 6.70
N THR A 410 -2.72 3.20 6.16
CA THR A 410 -3.91 2.41 5.83
C THR A 410 -4.54 3.01 4.59
N ALA A 411 -5.65 2.45 4.11
CA ALA A 411 -6.48 3.10 3.10
C ALA A 411 -7.96 3.04 3.47
N ILE A 412 -8.72 3.91 2.80
CA ILE A 412 -10.17 4.05 2.97
C ILE A 412 -10.87 4.28 1.64
N ASP A 413 -12.17 4.07 1.59
CA ASP A 413 -13.01 4.68 0.56
C ASP A 413 -13.04 6.21 0.76
N ALA A 414 -12.39 6.94 -0.16
CA ALA A 414 -12.26 8.39 -0.11
C ALA A 414 -13.57 9.14 -0.29
N ALA A 415 -14.64 8.48 -0.75
CA ALA A 415 -15.95 9.11 -0.98
C ALA A 415 -16.49 9.83 0.26
N VAL A 416 -16.07 9.39 1.46
CA VAL A 416 -16.49 9.96 2.75
C VAL A 416 -15.72 11.20 3.17
N LEU A 417 -14.60 11.49 2.50
CA LEU A 417 -13.78 12.65 2.80
C LEU A 417 -14.26 13.83 1.95
N THR A 418 -15.22 14.58 2.48
CA THR A 418 -15.80 15.73 1.78
C THR A 418 -14.91 16.98 1.86
N ALA A 419 -15.09 17.90 0.92
CA ALA A 419 -14.35 19.17 0.91
C ALA A 419 -14.73 20.09 2.08
N ASP A 420 -15.94 19.94 2.62
CA ASP A 420 -16.51 20.73 3.72
C ASP A 420 -16.37 20.05 5.10
N TYR A 421 -15.57 18.98 5.20
CA TYR A 421 -15.33 18.29 6.48
C TYR A 421 -14.89 19.28 7.58
N ASP A 422 -15.69 19.35 8.63
CA ASP A 422 -15.62 20.39 9.68
C ASP A 422 -15.00 19.90 11.01
N GLY A 423 -14.52 18.66 11.05
CA GLY A 423 -13.92 18.06 12.24
C GLY A 423 -14.79 17.09 13.03
N HIS A 424 -16.02 16.82 12.60
CA HIS A 424 -16.85 15.74 13.17
C HIS A 424 -16.20 14.35 13.05
N ILE A 425 -16.68 13.36 13.81
CA ILE A 425 -16.25 11.97 13.59
C ILE A 425 -17.04 11.42 12.41
N ILE A 426 -16.35 11.01 11.35
CA ILE A 426 -16.96 10.28 10.24
C ILE A 426 -17.41 8.91 10.76
N THR A 427 -18.71 8.64 10.74
CA THR A 427 -19.29 7.40 11.29
C THR A 427 -19.76 6.45 10.19
N SER A 428 -19.74 5.14 10.47
CA SER A 428 -20.15 4.12 9.48
C SER A 428 -21.65 4.14 9.13
N ALA A 429 -22.42 5.04 9.75
CA ALA A 429 -23.86 5.20 9.53
C ALA A 429 -24.18 6.37 8.59
N GLU A 430 -23.21 7.22 8.28
CA GLU A 430 -23.44 8.46 7.53
C GLU A 430 -23.71 8.20 6.05
N GLU A 431 -23.14 7.14 5.47
CA GLU A 431 -23.46 6.71 4.10
C GLU A 431 -23.32 5.20 3.98
N GLY A 432 -24.28 4.53 3.33
CA GLY A 432 -24.29 3.09 3.09
C GLY A 432 -23.24 2.62 2.07
N THR A 433 -22.00 3.10 2.18
CA THR A 433 -20.98 3.09 1.12
C THR A 433 -19.80 2.15 1.38
N ASN A 434 -19.81 1.36 2.47
CA ASN A 434 -18.81 0.29 2.62
C ASN A 434 -19.10 -0.88 1.66
N SER A 435 -18.26 -1.01 0.63
CA SER A 435 -18.27 -2.10 -0.34
C SER A 435 -17.20 -3.16 -0.03
N GLY A 436 -17.56 -4.45 -0.15
CA GLY A 436 -16.60 -5.53 0.07
C GLY A 436 -17.12 -6.91 -0.31
N ILE A 437 -16.21 -7.89 -0.39
CA ILE A 437 -16.52 -9.27 -0.79
C ILE A 437 -15.99 -10.23 0.26
N CYS A 438 -16.87 -11.08 0.78
CA CYS A 438 -16.44 -12.24 1.55
C CYS A 438 -16.24 -13.44 0.62
N ASP A 439 -14.99 -13.77 0.34
CA ASP A 439 -14.60 -14.95 -0.43
C ASP A 439 -14.26 -16.16 0.46
N MET A 440 -14.00 -15.92 1.74
CA MET A 440 -13.51 -16.91 2.72
C MET A 440 -14.31 -16.87 4.04
N GLU A 441 -15.63 -17.10 3.97
CA GLU A 441 -16.57 -16.96 5.11
C GLU A 441 -16.12 -17.70 6.37
N HIS A 442 -15.81 -18.99 6.24
CA HIS A 442 -15.49 -19.87 7.35
C HIS A 442 -14.00 -19.85 7.77
N HIS A 443 -13.17 -19.02 7.14
CA HIS A 443 -11.76 -18.96 7.49
C HIS A 443 -11.56 -18.27 8.85
N PRO A 444 -10.71 -18.80 9.75
CA PRO A 444 -10.63 -18.33 11.14
C PRO A 444 -10.13 -16.89 11.30
N ILE A 445 -9.33 -16.38 10.35
CA ILE A 445 -8.68 -15.06 10.49
C ILE A 445 -8.95 -14.08 9.34
N LEU A 446 -9.50 -14.53 8.21
CA LEU A 446 -9.72 -13.67 7.04
C LEU A 446 -11.05 -12.93 7.15
N THR A 447 -11.04 -11.62 6.92
CA THR A 447 -12.21 -10.75 7.05
C THR A 447 -12.90 -10.39 5.74
N GLY A 448 -12.36 -10.84 4.60
CA GLY A 448 -12.84 -10.52 3.27
C GLY A 448 -12.23 -9.23 2.73
N TRP A 449 -12.37 -9.04 1.41
CA TRP A 449 -11.83 -7.90 0.69
C TRP A 449 -12.73 -6.67 0.85
N GLU A 450 -12.14 -5.48 1.02
CA GLU A 450 -12.87 -4.20 1.09
C GLU A 450 -12.36 -3.24 0.04
N TYR A 451 -13.29 -2.44 -0.49
CA TYR A 451 -12.96 -1.37 -1.41
C TYR A 451 -12.34 -0.20 -0.65
N THR A 452 -11.20 0.25 -1.15
CA THR A 452 -10.50 1.45 -0.71
C THR A 452 -9.96 2.17 -1.95
N SER A 453 -9.80 3.49 -1.84
CA SER A 453 -9.39 4.37 -2.95
C SER A 453 -8.38 5.44 -2.55
N HIS A 454 -8.10 5.61 -1.24
CA HIS A 454 -7.16 6.64 -0.77
C HIS A 454 -6.36 6.20 0.45
N ALA A 455 -5.04 6.30 0.36
CA ALA A 455 -4.13 5.95 1.44
C ALA A 455 -3.88 7.14 2.38
N VAL A 456 -3.98 6.88 3.68
CA VAL A 456 -3.81 7.85 4.77
C VAL A 456 -2.94 7.25 5.89
N ALA A 457 -2.49 8.06 6.85
CA ALA A 457 -1.77 7.54 8.01
C ALA A 457 -2.63 7.64 9.28
N ILE A 458 -2.72 6.55 10.05
CA ILE A 458 -3.30 6.57 11.40
C ILE A 458 -2.20 6.99 12.37
N VAL A 459 -2.38 8.14 13.02
CA VAL A 459 -1.37 8.77 13.90
C VAL A 459 -1.69 8.65 15.38
N GLY A 460 -2.96 8.35 15.70
CA GLY A 460 -3.43 8.25 17.07
C GLY A 460 -4.89 7.80 17.14
N TRP A 461 -5.44 7.81 18.35
CA TRP A 461 -6.84 7.49 18.62
C TRP A 461 -7.37 8.24 19.83
N GLY A 462 -8.70 8.24 19.95
CA GLY A 462 -9.39 8.75 21.12
C GLY A 462 -10.80 8.19 21.25
N GLN A 463 -11.56 8.81 22.14
CA GLN A 463 -13.01 8.70 22.19
C GLN A 463 -13.60 10.04 22.63
N GLU A 464 -14.80 10.37 22.15
CA GLU A 464 -15.51 11.56 22.59
C GLU A 464 -17.01 11.29 22.70
N LYS A 465 -17.66 12.09 23.54
CA LYS A 465 -19.10 11.99 23.75
C LYS A 465 -19.83 12.80 22.67
N VAL A 466 -20.48 12.12 21.73
CA VAL A 466 -21.32 12.72 20.70
C VAL A 466 -22.79 12.47 21.07
N GLY A 467 -23.47 13.54 21.51
CA GLY A 467 -24.81 13.44 22.09
C GLY A 467 -24.84 12.53 23.32
N ALA A 468 -25.62 11.43 23.24
CA ALA A 468 -25.73 10.43 24.31
C ALA A 468 -24.74 9.27 24.18
N ARG A 469 -23.92 9.21 23.11
CA ARG A 469 -23.06 8.07 22.80
C ARG A 469 -21.58 8.43 22.99
N MET A 470 -20.80 7.48 23.49
CA MET A 470 -19.34 7.56 23.46
C MET A 470 -18.86 6.93 22.16
N ILE A 471 -18.26 7.71 21.27
CA ILE A 471 -17.75 7.24 19.98
C ILE A 471 -16.23 7.19 20.04
N LYS A 472 -15.67 6.02 19.70
CA LYS A 472 -14.23 5.83 19.57
C LYS A 472 -13.81 6.24 18.17
N TYR A 473 -12.67 6.90 18.03
CA TYR A 473 -12.19 7.36 16.74
C TYR A 473 -10.69 7.12 16.56
N TRP A 474 -10.29 7.02 15.30
CA TRP A 474 -8.92 7.20 14.83
C TRP A 474 -8.64 8.67 14.56
N ILE A 475 -7.40 9.09 14.75
CA ILE A 475 -6.88 10.36 14.23
C ILE A 475 -6.09 10.01 12.99
N CYS A 476 -6.54 10.50 11.85
CA CYS A 476 -5.95 10.20 10.55
C CYS A 476 -5.35 11.46 9.95
N ARG A 477 -4.14 11.32 9.41
CA ARG A 477 -3.41 12.35 8.68
C ARG A 477 -3.67 12.19 7.19
N ASN A 478 -4.18 13.24 6.56
CA ASN A 478 -4.46 13.30 5.13
C ASN A 478 -3.31 13.97 4.35
N SER A 479 -3.42 13.99 3.01
CA SER A 479 -2.45 14.54 2.05
C SER A 479 -3.05 15.61 1.14
N TRP A 480 -4.09 16.34 1.59
CA TRP A 480 -4.77 17.39 0.82
C TRP A 480 -4.45 18.81 1.32
N GLY A 481 -3.26 18.97 1.90
CA GLY A 481 -2.81 20.24 2.44
C GLY A 481 -3.35 20.54 3.84
N GLN A 482 -2.67 21.47 4.53
CA GLN A 482 -2.97 21.82 5.91
C GLN A 482 -4.32 22.52 6.08
N ASN A 483 -4.83 23.15 5.02
CA ASN A 483 -6.10 23.89 5.04
C ASN A 483 -7.34 22.99 4.93
N TRP A 484 -7.16 21.72 4.57
CA TRP A 484 -8.26 20.76 4.50
C TRP A 484 -8.49 20.13 5.89
N GLY A 485 -9.77 19.97 6.26
CA GLY A 485 -10.18 19.42 7.54
C GLY A 485 -9.58 20.15 8.74
N ILE A 486 -9.18 19.40 9.78
CA ILE A 486 -8.58 19.98 10.98
C ILE A 486 -7.07 19.93 10.86
N ASN A 487 -6.46 21.00 10.32
CA ASN A 487 -5.02 21.09 10.08
C ASN A 487 -4.48 19.89 9.26
N GLY A 488 -5.20 19.47 8.22
CA GLY A 488 -4.85 18.30 7.40
C GLY A 488 -5.21 16.95 8.02
N HIS A 489 -5.99 16.92 9.11
CA HIS A 489 -6.40 15.69 9.79
C HIS A 489 -7.92 15.53 9.83
N PHE A 490 -8.35 14.28 10.02
CA PHE A 490 -9.75 13.93 10.22
C PHE A 490 -9.90 12.85 11.30
N LYS A 491 -11.13 12.68 11.79
CA LYS A 491 -11.52 11.64 12.73
C LYS A 491 -12.48 10.68 12.05
N ILE A 492 -12.27 9.39 12.25
CA ILE A 492 -13.12 8.33 11.69
C ILE A 492 -13.37 7.26 12.75
N GLU A 493 -14.58 6.71 12.76
CA GLU A 493 -15.02 5.76 13.78
C GLU A 493 -14.13 4.50 13.83
N ARG A 494 -13.69 4.16 15.04
CA ARG A 494 -12.78 3.05 15.34
C ARG A 494 -13.49 1.86 15.95
N GLY A 495 -13.03 0.66 15.63
CA GLY A 495 -13.56 -0.62 16.09
C GLY A 495 -14.76 -1.09 15.28
N LYS A 496 -15.03 -0.43 14.15
CA LYS A 496 -16.11 -0.77 13.21
C LYS A 496 -15.63 -0.95 11.78
N ASN A 497 -14.33 -0.77 11.55
CA ASN A 497 -13.74 -0.76 10.23
C ASN A 497 -14.55 0.09 9.24
N ALA A 498 -14.85 1.32 9.67
CA ALA A 498 -15.58 2.30 8.88
C ALA A 498 -14.80 2.58 7.59
N TYR A 499 -15.47 2.45 6.44
CA TYR A 499 -14.89 2.69 5.12
C TYR A 499 -13.57 1.94 4.84
N GLY A 500 -13.39 0.75 5.43
CA GLY A 500 -12.22 -0.10 5.19
C GLY A 500 -10.96 0.26 6.00
N ILE A 501 -11.00 1.32 6.83
CA ILE A 501 -9.85 1.91 7.55
C ILE A 501 -9.01 0.91 8.37
N GLU A 502 -9.58 -0.23 8.79
CA GLU A 502 -8.94 -1.24 9.64
C GLU A 502 -8.59 -2.54 8.89
N SER A 503 -8.70 -2.55 7.55
CA SER A 503 -8.59 -3.77 6.73
C SER A 503 -7.18 -4.03 6.20
N GLU A 504 -6.45 -2.96 5.92
CA GLU A 504 -5.17 -3.03 5.20
C GLU A 504 -4.08 -2.13 5.80
N ALA A 505 -4.09 -1.95 7.13
CA ALA A 505 -3.05 -1.18 7.78
C ALA A 505 -1.66 -1.82 7.55
N VAL A 506 -0.68 -1.01 7.16
CA VAL A 506 0.71 -1.40 6.84
C VAL A 506 1.68 -0.73 7.80
N PHE A 507 2.59 -1.54 8.36
CA PHE A 507 3.74 -1.07 9.10
C PHE A 507 4.98 -1.00 8.19
N ILE A 508 5.88 -0.06 8.46
CA ILE A 508 7.16 0.08 7.76
C ILE A 508 8.23 0.37 8.81
N ASP A 509 9.11 -0.59 9.08
CA ASP A 509 10.10 -0.46 10.14
C ASP A 509 11.39 0.19 9.63
N PRO A 510 11.95 1.17 10.35
CA PRO A 510 13.21 1.80 9.98
C PRO A 510 14.41 0.84 10.01
N ASP A 511 15.32 0.94 9.03
CA ASP A 511 16.59 0.22 9.00
C ASP A 511 17.77 1.07 9.47
N PHE A 512 18.18 0.83 10.72
CA PHE A 512 19.35 1.49 11.30
C PHE A 512 20.69 0.92 10.83
N SER A 513 20.71 -0.29 10.26
CA SER A 513 21.96 -0.98 9.89
C SER A 513 22.55 -0.47 8.58
N LYS A 514 21.73 0.14 7.72
CA LYS A 514 22.14 0.70 6.44
C LYS A 514 22.58 2.16 6.50
N PHE A 515 22.61 2.76 7.70
CA PHE A 515 23.10 4.13 7.90
C PHE A 515 24.61 4.26 7.73
N ALA A 516 25.35 3.26 8.18
CA ALA A 516 26.81 3.22 8.13
C ALA A 516 27.38 2.97 6.71
N GLN A 517 26.52 2.85 5.69
CA GLN A 517 26.98 2.74 4.31
C GLN A 517 27.19 4.16 3.77
N GLU A 518 28.46 4.61 3.81
CA GLU A 518 28.98 5.63 2.90
C GLU A 518 28.41 5.40 1.49
N PRO A 519 28.16 6.47 0.72
CA PRO A 519 27.44 6.38 -0.54
C PRO A 519 28.05 5.31 -1.45
N ALA A 520 27.20 4.61 -2.19
CA ALA A 520 27.54 3.48 -3.06
C ALA A 520 28.50 3.91 -4.20
N ALA A 521 29.75 4.22 -3.88
CA ALA A 521 30.69 4.84 -4.79
C ALA A 521 31.71 3.85 -5.38
N SER A 522 31.57 2.53 -5.17
CA SER A 522 32.54 1.59 -5.76
C SER A 522 32.00 0.22 -6.19
N PHE A 523 30.77 -0.17 -5.85
CA PHE A 523 30.28 -1.52 -6.17
C PHE A 523 29.36 -1.62 -7.40
N LEU A 524 28.89 -0.49 -7.94
CA LEU A 524 27.97 -0.49 -9.08
C LEU A 524 28.67 -0.54 -10.45
N HIS A 525 30.00 -0.40 -10.51
CA HIS A 525 30.72 -0.27 -11.78
C HIS A 525 31.33 -1.58 -12.34
N THR A 526 31.22 -2.71 -11.62
CA THR A 526 31.99 -3.93 -11.93
C THR A 526 31.21 -5.09 -12.55
N ILE A 527 29.93 -4.95 -12.91
CA ILE A 527 29.13 -6.04 -13.53
C ILE A 527 28.67 -5.71 -14.96
N HIS A 528 29.39 -4.82 -15.66
CA HIS A 528 29.21 -4.63 -17.10
C HIS A 528 30.52 -4.78 -17.87
N HIS A 529 31.15 -5.95 -17.73
CA HIS A 529 31.98 -6.54 -18.76
C HIS A 529 31.99 -8.06 -18.54
N HIS A 530 31.09 -8.78 -19.22
CA HIS A 530 31.36 -10.04 -19.92
C HIS A 530 30.12 -10.58 -20.61
#